data_AF-A0A0K8R4Z3-F1
#
_entry.id   AF-A0A0K8R4Z3-F1
#
_cell.length_a   1.000
_cell.length_b   1.000
_cell.length_c   1.000
_cell.angle_alpha   90.00
_cell.angle_beta   90.00
_cell.angle_gamma   90.00
#
_symmetry.space_group_name_H-M   'P 1'
#
loop_
_entity.id
_entity.type
_entity.pdbx_description
1 polymer ?
#
loop_
_entity_poly.entity_id
_entity_poly.type
_entity_poly.pdbx_seq_one_letter_code
_entity_poly.pdbx_strand_id
1 'polypeptide(L)'
;MAEMGGKPSPFTWEILSEDHIAKMRIPEALSCLKNAALAEWSVSWKPRHQIVSKILEIVEKGDNAEAKETLLEILKQMGCLDDAAHISNIPLLGGEKFCGGEDGNFVLLDQLQESL
;
A
#
# COMPACT_ATOMS: atom_id res chain seq x y z
N MET A 1 -0.27 10.05 35.47
CA MET A 1 0.37 8.84 34.91
C MET A 1 1.00 9.28 33.60
N ALA A 2 2.32 9.33 33.53
CA ALA A 2 3.00 9.65 32.28
C ALA A 2 2.79 8.47 31.33
N GLU A 3 2.17 8.72 30.19
CA GLU A 3 2.07 7.77 29.09
C GLU A 3 3.51 7.43 28.66
N MET A 4 4.03 6.31 29.17
CA MET A 4 5.42 5.88 28.93
C MET A 4 5.60 5.22 27.56
N GLY A 5 4.67 5.46 26.62
CA GLY A 5 4.78 5.01 25.25
C GLY A 5 5.48 6.09 24.43
N GLY A 6 6.73 5.85 24.02
CA GLY A 6 7.34 6.65 22.96
C GLY A 6 6.44 6.68 21.72
N LYS A 7 6.48 7.79 20.96
CA LYS A 7 5.65 7.92 19.75
C LYS A 7 5.94 6.75 18.80
N PRO A 8 4.92 6.00 18.33
CA PRO A 8 5.13 4.82 17.51
C PRO A 8 5.90 5.17 16.24
N SER A 9 6.92 4.36 15.94
CA SER A 9 7.69 4.48 14.71
C SER A 9 6.83 4.10 13.49
N PRO A 10 7.16 4.55 12.27
CA PRO A 10 6.45 4.13 11.07
C PRO A 10 6.43 2.60 10.89
N PHE A 11 7.49 1.90 11.30
CA PHE A 11 7.53 0.43 11.30
C PHE A 11 6.58 -0.22 12.30
N THR A 12 6.34 0.43 13.44
CA THR A 12 5.35 -0.05 14.42
C THR A 12 3.95 0.00 13.83
N TRP A 13 3.62 1.10 13.15
CA TRP A 13 2.35 1.24 12.43
C TRP A 13 2.20 0.23 11.29
N GLU A 14 3.28 -0.07 10.58
CA GLU A 14 3.28 -1.11 9.53
C GLU A 14 2.99 -2.52 10.09
N ILE A 15 3.56 -2.88 11.24
CA ILE A 15 3.26 -4.15 11.92
C ILE A 15 1.79 -4.21 12.35
N LEU A 16 1.24 -3.11 12.88
CA LEU A 16 -0.18 -3.02 13.22
C LEU A 16 -1.06 -3.15 11.98
N SER A 17 -0.66 -2.54 10.86
CA SER A 17 -1.35 -2.69 9.58
C SER A 17 -1.40 -4.16 9.15
N GLU A 18 -0.29 -4.90 9.28
CA GLU A 18 -0.25 -6.34 8.97
C GLU A 18 -1.25 -7.15 9.81
N ASP A 19 -1.34 -6.86 11.10
CA ASP A 19 -2.30 -7.52 12.00
C ASP A 19 -3.75 -7.25 11.57
N HIS A 20 -4.06 -6.01 11.19
CA HIS A 20 -5.38 -5.62 10.70
C HIS A 20 -5.71 -6.31 9.37
N ILE A 21 -4.75 -6.43 8.45
CA ILE A 21 -4.90 -7.18 7.19
C ILE A 21 -5.23 -8.65 7.48
N ALA A 22 -4.51 -9.29 8.41
CA ALA A 22 -4.75 -10.68 8.79
C ALA A 22 -6.17 -10.91 9.35
N LYS A 23 -6.78 -9.85 9.91
CA LYS A 23 -8.16 -9.84 10.40
C LYS A 23 -9.18 -9.33 9.38
N MET A 24 -8.79 -9.09 8.12
CA MET A 24 -9.62 -8.49 7.05
C MET A 24 -10.19 -7.11 7.41
N ARG A 25 -9.52 -6.37 8.31
CA ARG A 25 -9.90 -5.01 8.74
C ARG A 25 -9.15 -3.97 7.93
N ILE A 26 -9.42 -3.92 6.63
CA ILE A 26 -8.74 -3.04 5.66
C ILE A 26 -8.81 -1.54 6.01
N PRO A 27 -9.94 -0.96 6.47
CA PRO A 27 -9.95 0.47 6.81
C PRO A 27 -9.01 0.79 7.97
N GLU A 28 -8.94 -0.06 9.01
CA GLU A 28 -7.95 0.11 10.08
C GLU A 28 -6.52 -0.11 9.60
N ALA A 29 -6.28 -1.06 8.69
CA ALA A 29 -4.97 -1.29 8.10
C ALA A 29 -4.46 -0.05 7.33
N LEU A 30 -5.34 0.59 6.54
CA LEU A 30 -5.04 1.84 5.81
C LEU A 30 -4.82 3.01 6.76
N SER A 31 -5.62 3.11 7.84
CA SER A 31 -5.41 4.11 8.90
C SER A 31 -4.02 3.99 9.52
N CYS A 32 -3.56 2.76 9.78
CA CYS A 32 -2.20 2.51 10.27
C CYS A 32 -1.14 2.98 9.27
N LEU A 33 -1.28 2.69 7.98
CA LEU A 33 -0.33 3.15 6.95
C LEU A 33 -0.31 4.68 6.82
N LYS A 34 -1.47 5.34 6.96
CA LYS A 34 -1.54 6.80 7.00
C LYS A 34 -0.81 7.37 8.21
N ASN A 35 -0.98 6.76 9.39
CA ASN A 35 -0.24 7.16 10.58
C ASN A 35 1.27 6.93 10.44
N ALA A 36 1.67 5.86 9.74
CA ALA A 36 3.08 5.61 9.41
C ALA A 36 3.66 6.71 8.52
N ALA A 37 2.92 7.13 7.49
CA ALA A 37 3.31 8.22 6.60
C ALA A 37 3.46 9.58 7.32
N LEU A 38 2.63 9.83 8.34
CA LEU A 38 2.64 11.05 9.15
C LEU A 38 3.61 11.01 10.34
N ALA A 39 4.27 9.87 10.60
CA ALA A 39 5.18 9.74 11.73
C ALA A 39 6.44 10.62 11.58
N GLU A 40 6.99 11.09 12.70
CA GLU A 40 8.11 12.05 12.72
C GLU A 40 9.39 11.56 12.01
N TRP A 41 9.55 10.25 11.84
CA TRP A 41 10.67 9.61 11.16
C TRP A 41 10.27 8.92 9.84
N SER A 42 9.19 9.37 9.20
CA SER A 42 8.69 8.77 7.96
C SER A 42 9.44 9.20 6.69
N VAL A 43 10.36 10.17 6.77
CA VAL A 43 11.04 10.79 5.60
C VAL A 43 11.69 9.81 4.63
N SER A 44 12.13 8.63 5.10
CA SER A 44 12.69 7.56 4.26
C SER A 44 11.96 6.24 4.43
N TRP A 45 10.85 6.25 5.16
CA TRP A 45 10.01 5.07 5.29
C TRP A 45 9.27 4.85 3.97
N LYS A 46 9.15 3.60 3.57
CA LYS A 46 8.28 3.16 2.50
C LYS A 46 7.56 1.90 3.02
N PRO A 47 6.26 1.75 2.76
CA PRO A 47 5.55 0.55 3.17
C PRO A 47 6.22 -0.68 2.54
N ARG A 48 6.27 -1.78 3.28
CA ARG A 48 6.72 -3.06 2.72
C ARG A 48 5.84 -3.44 1.55
N HIS A 49 6.49 -3.83 0.48
CA HIS A 49 5.81 -4.30 -0.72
C HIS A 49 4.82 -5.43 -0.41
N GLN A 50 5.14 -6.38 0.49
CA GLN A 50 4.19 -7.42 0.90
C GLN A 50 2.88 -6.89 1.49
N ILE A 51 2.93 -5.79 2.24
CA ILE A 51 1.74 -5.15 2.84
C ILE A 51 0.90 -4.50 1.74
N VAL A 52 1.55 -3.77 0.84
CA VAL A 52 0.89 -3.12 -0.31
C VAL A 52 0.19 -4.14 -1.20
N SER A 53 0.87 -5.25 -1.54
CA SER A 53 0.29 -6.33 -2.35
C SER A 53 -0.91 -7.01 -1.69
N LYS A 54 -0.83 -7.32 -0.39
CA LYS A 54 -1.96 -7.95 0.32
C LYS A 54 -3.19 -7.03 0.34
N ILE A 55 -3.01 -5.74 0.60
CA ILE A 55 -4.13 -4.79 0.59
C ILE A 55 -4.73 -4.71 -0.82
N LEU A 56 -3.90 -4.56 -1.84
CA LEU A 56 -4.34 -4.49 -3.24
C LEU A 56 -5.18 -5.72 -3.64
N GLU A 57 -4.70 -6.93 -3.34
CA GLU A 57 -5.43 -8.17 -3.62
C GLU A 57 -6.81 -8.18 -2.96
N ILE A 58 -6.89 -7.76 -1.69
CA ILE A 58 -8.15 -7.76 -0.93
C ILE A 58 -9.12 -6.69 -1.46
N VAL A 59 -8.65 -5.48 -1.76
CA VAL A 59 -9.52 -4.41 -2.27
C VAL A 59 -10.01 -4.70 -3.69
N GLU A 60 -9.19 -5.35 -4.52
CA GLU A 60 -9.58 -5.76 -5.87
C GLU A 60 -10.64 -6.86 -5.84
N LYS A 61 -10.45 -7.88 -5.00
CA LYS A 61 -11.43 -8.96 -4.83
C LYS A 61 -12.76 -8.46 -4.25
N GLY A 62 -12.72 -7.44 -3.40
CA GLY A 62 -13.90 -6.89 -2.74
C GLY A 62 -14.58 -5.72 -3.48
N ASP A 63 -14.08 -5.34 -4.67
CA ASP A 63 -14.53 -4.14 -5.41
C ASP A 63 -14.51 -2.84 -4.57
N ASN A 64 -13.57 -2.74 -3.62
CA ASN A 64 -13.48 -1.60 -2.71
C ASN A 64 -12.62 -0.49 -3.33
N ALA A 65 -13.18 0.21 -4.32
CA ALA A 65 -12.50 1.29 -5.04
C ALA A 65 -11.98 2.41 -4.11
N GLU A 66 -12.72 2.77 -3.07
CA GLU A 66 -12.32 3.78 -2.07
C GLU A 66 -11.03 3.38 -1.31
N ALA A 67 -10.94 2.11 -0.91
CA ALA A 67 -9.77 1.59 -0.21
C ALA A 67 -8.54 1.52 -1.14
N LYS A 68 -8.76 1.21 -2.43
CA LYS A 68 -7.72 1.25 -3.47
C LYS A 68 -7.20 2.67 -3.69
N GLU A 69 -8.08 3.66 -3.81
CA GLU A 69 -7.72 5.07 -3.96
C GLU A 69 -6.92 5.55 -2.73
N THR A 70 -7.41 5.26 -1.52
CA THR A 70 -6.72 5.62 -0.27
C THR A 70 -5.30 5.06 -0.23
N LEU A 71 -5.10 3.80 -0.66
CA LEU A 71 -3.77 3.20 -0.72
C LEU A 71 -2.85 3.91 -1.72
N LEU A 72 -3.37 4.25 -2.90
CA LEU A 72 -2.61 4.97 -3.92
C LEU A 72 -2.21 6.38 -3.46
N GLU A 73 -3.08 7.09 -2.77
CA GLU A 73 -2.77 8.39 -2.17
C GLU A 73 -1.63 8.30 -1.16
N ILE A 74 -1.64 7.28 -0.29
CA ILE A 74 -0.56 7.03 0.68
C ILE A 74 0.76 6.76 -0.07
N LEU A 75 0.75 5.90 -1.08
CA LEU A 75 1.95 5.59 -1.87
C LEU A 75 2.49 6.83 -2.61
N LYS A 76 1.60 7.67 -3.14
CA LYS A 76 1.96 8.94 -3.78
C LYS A 76 2.63 9.89 -2.79
N GLN A 77 2.05 10.03 -1.59
CA GLN A 77 2.60 10.89 -0.55
C GLN A 77 4.02 10.47 -0.14
N MET A 78 4.29 9.16 -0.12
CA MET A 78 5.59 8.61 0.25
C MET A 78 6.60 8.55 -0.91
N GLY A 79 6.25 9.10 -2.09
CA GLY A 79 7.10 9.02 -3.29
C GLY A 79 7.32 7.59 -3.79
N CYS A 80 6.51 6.63 -3.36
CA CYS A 80 6.62 5.22 -3.72
C CYS A 80 6.24 4.95 -5.18
N LEU A 81 5.43 5.83 -5.77
CA LEU A 81 5.02 5.78 -7.18
C LEU A 81 6.02 6.45 -8.14
N ASP A 82 7.04 7.14 -7.63
CA ASP A 82 8.14 7.69 -8.43
C ASP A 82 9.39 6.78 -8.38
N ASP A 83 9.44 5.92 -7.35
CA ASP A 83 10.53 4.99 -7.14
C ASP A 83 10.32 3.69 -7.95
N ALA A 84 10.95 3.62 -9.12
CA ALA A 84 10.84 2.48 -10.02
C ALA A 84 11.17 1.12 -9.35
N ALA A 85 12.07 1.11 -8.37
CA ALA A 85 12.38 -0.10 -7.59
C ALA A 85 11.19 -0.54 -6.72
N HIS A 86 10.49 0.40 -6.08
CA HIS A 86 9.30 0.10 -5.31
C HIS A 86 8.13 -0.36 -6.19
N ILE A 87 7.90 0.31 -7.32
CA ILE A 87 6.85 -0.05 -8.30
C ILE A 87 7.10 -1.43 -8.89
N SER A 88 8.34 -1.72 -9.31
CA SER A 88 8.72 -3.00 -9.92
C SER A 88 8.54 -4.18 -8.98
N ASN A 89 8.59 -3.96 -7.67
CA ASN A 89 8.34 -5.01 -6.70
C ASN A 89 6.85 -5.30 -6.58
N ILE A 90 5.97 -4.30 -6.70
CA ILE A 90 4.51 -4.49 -6.63
C ILE A 90 4.00 -5.20 -7.92
N PRO A 91 3.54 -6.48 -7.85
CA PRO A 91 3.14 -7.27 -9.02
C PRO A 91 1.98 -6.66 -9.81
N LEU A 92 1.24 -5.73 -9.21
CA LEU A 92 0.10 -5.04 -9.79
C LEU A 92 0.46 -3.67 -10.41
N LEU A 93 1.68 -3.18 -10.17
CA LEU A 93 2.13 -1.85 -10.58
C LEU A 93 3.38 -1.90 -11.48
N GLY A 94 4.23 -2.90 -11.30
CA GLY A 94 5.34 -3.21 -12.19
C GLY A 94 4.87 -4.07 -13.35
N GLY A 95 5.00 -3.58 -14.57
CA GLY A 95 4.80 -4.39 -15.77
C GLY A 95 5.69 -5.64 -15.72
N GLU A 96 5.04 -6.81 -15.68
CA GLU A 96 5.51 -8.19 -15.94
C GLU A 96 6.77 -8.69 -15.18
N LYS A 97 6.66 -9.78 -14.41
CA LYS A 97 6.64 -11.14 -14.97
C LYS A 97 5.99 -12.14 -14.00
N PHE A 98 4.71 -12.42 -14.19
CA PHE A 98 4.12 -13.68 -13.73
C PHE A 98 4.50 -14.79 -14.70
N CYS A 99 5.18 -15.83 -14.21
CA CYS A 99 5.24 -17.11 -14.88
C CYS A 99 4.25 -18.03 -14.17
N GLY A 100 3.06 -18.20 -14.75
CA GLY A 100 2.13 -19.26 -14.35
C GLY A 100 0.65 -18.88 -14.35
N GLY A 101 -0.03 -19.17 -15.47
CA GLY A 101 -1.38 -19.76 -15.46
C GLY A 101 -2.60 -18.84 -15.49
N GLU A 102 -3.10 -18.63 -16.71
CA GLU A 102 -4.51 -18.57 -17.14
C GLU A 102 -5.47 -17.42 -16.71
N ASP A 103 -5.89 -16.71 -17.76
CA ASP A 103 -7.19 -16.08 -18.04
C ASP A 103 -7.77 -15.09 -17.02
N GLY A 104 -7.40 -13.83 -17.21
CA GLY A 104 -8.06 -12.67 -16.65
C GLY A 104 -7.44 -11.43 -17.28
N ASN A 105 -8.14 -10.84 -18.25
CA ASN A 105 -7.71 -9.64 -18.96
C ASN A 105 -7.45 -8.48 -17.98
N PHE A 106 -6.19 -8.23 -17.63
CA PHE A 106 -5.78 -7.10 -16.80
C PHE A 106 -5.39 -5.92 -17.71
N VAL A 107 -6.38 -5.10 -18.07
CA VAL A 107 -6.16 -3.75 -18.61
C VAL A 107 -6.18 -2.79 -17.44
N LEU A 108 -5.01 -2.41 -16.95
CA LEU A 108 -4.89 -1.32 -15.98
C LEU A 108 -3.53 -0.65 -16.18
N LEU A 109 -3.58 0.66 -16.47
CA LEU A 109 -2.45 1.59 -16.65
C LEU A 109 -1.99 1.90 -18.09
N ASP A 110 -2.93 2.04 -19.04
CA ASP A 110 -2.67 2.90 -20.23
C ASP A 110 -3.50 4.20 -20.20
N GLN A 111 -4.64 4.23 -19.48
CA GLN A 111 -5.58 5.38 -19.53
C GLN A 111 -5.22 6.59 -18.65
N LEU A 112 -4.21 6.51 -17.77
CA LEU A 112 -3.85 7.62 -16.88
C LEU A 112 -2.76 8.55 -17.45
N GLN A 113 -2.15 8.21 -18.58
CA GLN A 113 -1.15 9.06 -19.24
C GLN A 113 -1.71 9.94 -20.39
N GLU A 114 -2.93 9.70 -20.88
CA GLU A 114 -3.47 10.43 -22.03
C GLU A 114 -4.28 11.71 -21.69
N SER A 115 -4.27 12.15 -20.42
CA SER A 115 -5.02 13.34 -20.00
C SER A 115 -4.10 14.43 -19.44
N LEU A 116 -3.07 14.81 -20.22
CA LEU A 116 -2.26 16.01 -19.99
C LEU A 116 -2.08 16.82 -21.28
#